data_AF-A0A4U1FCY5-F1
#
_entry.id   AF-A0A4U1FCY5-F1
#
_cell.length_a   1.000
_cell.length_b   1.000
_cell.length_c   1.000
_cell.angle_alpha   90.00
_cell.angle_beta   90.00
_cell.angle_gamma   90.00
#
_symmetry.space_group_name_H-M   'P 1'
#
loop_
_entity.id
_entity.type
_entity.pdbx_description
1 polymer ?
#
loop_
_entity_poly.entity_id
_entity_poly.type
_entity_poly.pdbx_seq_one_letter_code
_entity_poly.pdbx_strand_id
1 'polypeptide(L)'
;LRKQARQLENELDLKLVSFSKLCTSYSHSSARDGRRDSSDTTPLLNGSSQDRMFETMAIEIEQLLARLTGVNDKMAEYTNSAGVPSLNAALMHTLQRHRDILQDYTHEFHKTKANFVAIRERENLMGSVRKDIE
;
A
#
# COMPACT_ATOMS: atom_id res chain seq x y z
N LEU A 1 -18.96 9.96 -11.48
CA LEU A 1 -18.19 8.71 -11.36
C LEU A 1 -16.76 8.83 -11.90
N ARG A 2 -16.52 9.12 -13.19
CA ARG A 2 -15.15 9.28 -13.75
C ARG A 2 -14.23 10.25 -12.98
N LYS A 3 -14.72 11.47 -12.67
CA LYS A 3 -13.96 12.47 -11.89
C LYS A 3 -13.62 11.94 -10.48
N GLN A 4 -14.54 11.18 -9.88
CA GLN A 4 -14.36 10.60 -8.55
C GLN A 4 -13.34 9.46 -8.58
N ALA A 5 -13.37 8.60 -9.60
CA ALA A 5 -12.33 7.57 -9.79
C ALA A 5 -10.95 8.21 -9.91
N ARG A 6 -10.78 9.24 -10.75
CA ARG A 6 -9.52 9.98 -10.87
C ARG A 6 -9.02 10.60 -9.56
N GLN A 7 -9.93 11.11 -8.74
CA GLN A 7 -9.56 11.65 -7.43
C GLN A 7 -9.04 10.54 -6.49
N LEU A 8 -9.72 9.40 -6.45
CA LEU A 8 -9.30 8.24 -5.66
C LEU A 8 -7.98 7.64 -6.17
N GLU A 9 -7.78 7.60 -7.49
CA GLU A 9 -6.53 7.15 -8.11
C GLU A 9 -5.35 8.05 -7.69
N ASN A 10 -5.51 9.37 -7.76
CA ASN A 10 -4.46 10.30 -7.33
C ASN A 10 -4.15 10.17 -5.84
N GLU A 11 -5.18 9.95 -5.01
CA GLU A 11 -4.99 9.74 -3.57
C GLU A 11 -4.27 8.42 -3.28
N LEU A 12 -4.63 7.35 -4.00
CA LEU A 12 -3.96 6.05 -3.95
C LEU A 12 -2.49 6.15 -4.34
N ASP A 13 -2.17 6.84 -5.44
CA ASP A 13 -0.80 7.03 -5.92
C ASP A 13 0.09 7.68 -4.83
N LEU A 14 -0.38 8.80 -4.26
CA LEU A 14 0.35 9.51 -3.21
C LEU A 14 0.55 8.65 -1.94
N LYS A 15 -0.48 7.88 -1.56
CA LYS A 15 -0.44 7.01 -0.39
C LYS A 15 0.48 5.80 -0.62
N LEU A 16 0.43 5.18 -1.80
CA LEU A 16 1.29 4.05 -2.17
C LEU A 16 2.76 4.45 -2.21
N VAL A 17 3.08 5.62 -2.80
CA VAL A 17 4.45 6.16 -2.78
C VAL A 17 4.94 6.36 -1.34
N SER A 18 4.10 6.93 -0.48
CA SER A 18 4.46 7.15 0.93
C SER A 18 4.60 5.85 1.71
N PHE A 19 3.73 4.87 1.45
CA PHE A 19 3.75 3.53 2.04
C PHE A 19 5.01 2.74 1.65
N SER A 20 5.41 2.81 0.37
CA SER A 20 6.64 2.20 -0.13
C SER A 20 7.90 2.83 0.48
N LYS A 21 7.91 4.17 0.66
CA LYS A 21 8.99 4.86 1.38
C LYS A 21 9.11 4.39 2.82
N LEU A 22 7.98 4.21 3.52
CA LEU A 22 7.97 3.71 4.89
C LEU A 22 8.58 2.30 4.99
N CYS A 23 8.22 1.42 4.05
CA CYS A 23 8.77 0.07 3.94
C CYS A 23 10.28 0.09 3.67
N THR A 24 10.74 0.91 2.73
CA THR A 24 12.16 1.00 2.37
C THR A 24 13.01 1.61 3.49
N SER A 25 12.44 2.58 4.21
CA SER A 25 13.10 3.21 5.37
C SER A 25 13.30 2.21 6.50
N TYR A 26 12.32 1.31 6.72
CA TYR A 26 12.42 0.21 7.68
C TYR A 26 13.61 -0.72 7.39
N SER A 27 13.81 -1.10 6.12
CA SER A 27 14.98 -1.90 5.72
C SER A 27 16.32 -1.21 5.97
N HIS A 28 16.39 0.11 5.77
CA HIS A 28 17.63 0.87 5.95
C HIS A 28 18.03 1.03 7.43
N SER A 29 17.07 1.15 8.34
CA SER A 29 17.36 1.15 9.78
C SER A 29 18.00 -0.18 10.22
N SER A 30 17.50 -1.31 9.72
CA SER A 30 18.01 -2.64 10.05
C SER A 30 19.41 -2.92 9.50
N ALA A 31 19.76 -2.36 8.33
CA ALA A 31 21.08 -2.57 7.72
C ALA A 31 22.23 -1.83 8.44
N ARG A 32 21.94 -0.78 9.21
CA ARG A 32 22.97 0.00 9.94
C ARG A 32 23.45 -0.65 11.23
N ASP A 33 22.75 -1.66 11.75
CA ASP A 33 23.16 -2.38 12.98
C ASP A 33 24.38 -3.31 12.78
N GLY A 34 24.94 -3.37 11.57
CA GLY A 34 26.14 -4.17 11.27
C GLY A 34 27.49 -3.47 11.52
N ARG A 35 27.52 -2.14 11.79
CA ARG A 35 28.78 -1.38 12.00
C ARG A 35 28.61 -0.14 12.89
N ARG A 36 28.80 -0.27 14.21
CA ARG A 36 29.28 0.74 15.19
C ARG A 36 29.06 0.18 16.60
N ASP A 37 30.09 -0.30 17.28
CA ASP A 37 30.93 0.48 18.23
C ASP A 37 30.14 1.49 19.07
N SER A 38 30.01 1.14 20.35
CA SER A 38 29.87 1.97 21.56
C SER A 38 28.97 3.23 21.56
N SER A 39 28.12 3.30 22.59
CA SER A 39 27.44 4.48 23.19
C SER A 39 25.94 4.61 22.88
N ASP A 40 25.17 4.35 23.94
CA ASP A 40 23.91 5.00 24.34
C ASP A 40 22.64 4.84 23.50
N THR A 41 21.76 3.98 24.04
CA THR A 41 20.31 4.20 24.21
C THR A 41 19.58 5.04 23.15
N THR A 42 18.84 4.39 22.23
CA THR A 42 17.54 4.85 21.66
C THR A 42 17.06 3.89 20.56
N PRO A 43 15.74 3.63 20.39
CA PRO A 43 15.06 2.57 21.14
C PRO A 43 14.37 1.52 20.24
N LEU A 44 14.23 0.30 20.77
CA LEU A 44 13.28 -0.74 20.31
C LEU A 44 11.83 -0.24 20.20
N LEU A 45 11.52 0.95 20.73
CA LEU A 45 10.23 1.65 20.61
C LEU A 45 9.99 2.25 19.21
N ASN A 46 11.02 2.47 18.39
CA ASN A 46 10.85 3.02 17.04
C ASN A 46 10.23 2.01 16.06
N GLY A 47 10.44 0.71 16.29
CA GLY A 47 9.76 -0.36 15.54
C GLY A 47 8.25 -0.31 15.77
N SER A 48 7.82 -0.25 17.04
CA SER A 48 6.39 -0.25 17.41
C SER A 48 5.62 0.96 16.90
N SER A 49 6.24 2.15 16.83
CA SER A 49 5.60 3.34 16.26
C SER A 49 5.51 3.26 14.74
N GLN A 50 6.57 2.77 14.08
CA GLN A 50 6.59 2.57 12.63
C GLN A 50 5.62 1.48 12.18
N ASP A 51 5.49 0.40 12.96
CA ASP A 51 4.51 -0.67 12.75
C ASP A 51 3.07 -0.14 12.81
N ARG A 52 2.74 0.69 13.81
CA ARG A 52 1.42 1.32 13.91
C ARG A 52 1.14 2.27 12.75
N MET A 53 2.13 3.07 12.34
CA MET A 53 1.98 3.95 11.17
C MET A 53 1.77 3.14 9.89
N PHE A 54 2.52 2.04 9.72
CA PHE A 54 2.36 1.14 8.59
C PHE A 54 0.96 0.51 8.56
N GLU A 55 0.49 -0.02 9.69
CA GLU A 55 -0.84 -0.62 9.79
C GLU A 55 -1.95 0.41 9.50
N THR A 56 -1.80 1.63 10.03
CA THR A 56 -2.75 2.72 9.76
C THR A 56 -2.79 3.06 8.26
N MET A 57 -1.63 3.24 7.62
CA MET A 57 -1.57 3.51 6.18
C MET A 57 -2.09 2.35 5.34
N ALA A 58 -1.86 1.11 5.76
CA ALA A 58 -2.38 -0.08 5.09
C ALA A 58 -3.91 -0.08 5.11
N ILE A 59 -4.53 0.20 6.26
CA ILE A 59 -5.99 0.31 6.40
C ILE A 59 -6.53 1.44 5.52
N GLU A 60 -5.89 2.61 5.51
CA GLU A 60 -6.30 3.73 4.65
C GLU A 60 -6.26 3.37 3.16
N ILE A 61 -5.19 2.70 2.70
CA ILE A 61 -5.07 2.24 1.31
C ILE A 61 -6.13 1.19 0.99
N GLU A 62 -6.39 0.23 1.88
CA GLU A 62 -7.46 -0.76 1.72
C GLU A 62 -8.85 -0.10 1.58
N GLN A 63 -9.12 0.93 2.38
CA GLN A 63 -10.36 1.71 2.29
C GLN A 63 -10.45 2.47 0.95
N LEU A 64 -9.35 3.05 0.48
CA LEU A 64 -9.32 3.74 -0.82
C LEU A 64 -9.53 2.78 -1.99
N LEU A 65 -8.90 1.60 -1.96
CA LEU A 65 -9.09 0.53 -2.95
C LEU A 65 -10.55 0.07 -2.97
N ALA A 66 -11.16 -0.14 -1.80
CA ALA A 66 -12.57 -0.53 -1.68
C ALA A 66 -13.51 0.55 -2.25
N ARG A 67 -13.22 1.84 -1.97
CA ARG A 67 -13.98 2.97 -2.52
C ARG A 67 -13.86 3.06 -4.04
N LEU A 68 -12.65 2.88 -4.60
CA LEU A 68 -12.43 2.90 -6.05
C LEU A 68 -13.13 1.72 -6.73
N THR A 69 -13.10 0.54 -6.11
CA THR A 69 -13.85 -0.64 -6.54
C THR A 69 -15.34 -0.31 -6.65
N GLY A 70 -15.95 0.21 -5.58
CA GLY A 70 -17.37 0.58 -5.60
C GLY A 70 -17.73 1.68 -6.61
N VAL A 71 -16.81 2.59 -6.93
CA VAL A 71 -17.00 3.59 -7.98
C VAL A 71 -16.93 2.94 -9.38
N ASN A 72 -16.03 1.97 -9.58
CA ASN A 72 -15.92 1.21 -10.82
C ASN A 72 -17.15 0.32 -11.06
N ASP A 73 -17.69 -0.29 -10.00
CA ASP A 73 -18.91 -1.10 -10.09
C ASP A 73 -20.12 -0.26 -10.49
N LYS A 74 -20.29 0.93 -9.88
CA LYS A 74 -21.32 1.89 -10.29
C LYS A 74 -21.16 2.35 -11.74
N MET A 75 -19.91 2.50 -12.22
CA MET A 75 -19.67 2.80 -13.64
C MET A 75 -20.05 1.63 -14.56
N ALA A 76 -19.84 0.39 -14.11
CA ALA A 76 -20.26 -0.80 -14.84
C ALA A 76 -21.79 -0.89 -14.94
N GLU A 77 -22.51 -0.68 -13.83
CA GLU A 77 -23.98 -0.64 -13.81
C GLU A 77 -24.54 0.42 -14.76
N TYR A 78 -23.95 1.62 -14.76
CA TYR A 78 -24.37 2.71 -15.63
C TYR A 78 -24.14 2.38 -17.12
N THR A 79 -23.02 1.71 -17.43
CA THR A 79 -22.69 1.32 -18.81
C THR A 79 -23.61 0.21 -19.33
N ASN A 80 -24.11 -0.68 -18.45
CA ASN A 80 -25.07 -1.72 -18.83
C ASN A 80 -26.51 -1.19 -18.99
N SER A 81 -26.86 -0.08 -18.33
CA SER A 81 -28.21 0.50 -18.35
C SER A 81 -28.42 1.56 -19.45
N ALA A 82 -27.36 2.17 -19.97
CA ALA A 82 -27.45 3.14 -21.06
C ALA A 82 -27.68 2.43 -22.41
N GLY A 83 -28.92 2.39 -22.91
CA GLY A 83 -29.31 1.75 -24.17
C GLY A 83 -28.80 2.40 -25.48
N VAL A 84 -27.71 3.19 -25.43
CA VAL A 84 -27.14 3.92 -26.58
C VAL A 84 -25.79 3.29 -26.99
N PRO A 85 -25.71 2.57 -28.14
CA PRO A 85 -24.54 1.75 -28.50
C PRO A 85 -23.21 2.53 -28.65
N SER A 86 -23.22 3.74 -29.22
CA SER A 86 -21.98 4.50 -29.49
C SER A 86 -21.38 5.14 -28.23
N LEU A 87 -22.22 5.59 -27.29
CA LEU A 87 -21.78 6.13 -26.01
C LEU A 87 -21.18 5.04 -25.12
N ASN A 88 -21.69 3.81 -25.24
CA ASN A 88 -21.22 2.64 -24.50
C ASN A 88 -19.78 2.26 -24.82
N ALA A 89 -19.32 2.36 -26.07
CA ALA A 89 -17.95 1.98 -26.41
C ALA A 89 -16.89 2.84 -25.67
N ALA A 90 -17.06 4.16 -25.67
CA ALA A 90 -16.15 5.07 -24.95
C ALA A 90 -16.26 4.92 -23.42
N LEU A 91 -17.46 4.65 -22.90
CA LEU A 91 -17.70 4.34 -21.49
C LEU A 91 -17.01 3.03 -21.07
N MET A 92 -17.17 1.96 -21.85
CA MET A 92 -16.53 0.66 -21.63
C MET A 92 -15.01 0.79 -21.61
N HIS A 93 -14.41 1.48 -22.58
CA HIS A 93 -12.95 1.68 -22.61
C HIS A 93 -12.46 2.46 -21.39
N THR A 94 -13.19 3.51 -21.00
CA THR A 94 -12.85 4.29 -19.79
C THR A 94 -12.94 3.43 -18.53
N LEU A 95 -14.00 2.64 -18.39
CA LEU A 95 -14.18 1.72 -17.26
C LEU A 95 -13.09 0.65 -17.24
N GLN A 96 -12.74 0.08 -18.39
CA GLN A 96 -11.66 -0.91 -18.48
C GLN A 96 -10.36 -0.32 -17.97
N ARG A 97 -10.01 0.89 -18.42
CA ARG A 97 -8.81 1.58 -17.93
C ARG A 97 -8.82 1.77 -16.41
N HIS A 98 -9.94 2.16 -15.83
CA HIS A 98 -10.07 2.31 -14.37
C HIS A 98 -9.93 0.97 -13.62
N ARG A 99 -10.37 -0.14 -14.23
CA ARG A 99 -10.17 -1.49 -13.67
C ARG A 99 -8.71 -1.91 -13.73
N ASP A 100 -8.04 -1.66 -14.85
CA ASP A 100 -6.62 -1.96 -15.00
C ASP A 100 -5.79 -1.17 -13.97
N ILE A 101 -6.06 0.14 -13.82
CA ILE A 101 -5.40 0.99 -12.81
C ILE A 101 -5.64 0.46 -11.38
N LEU A 102 -6.89 0.10 -11.06
CA LEU A 102 -7.22 -0.48 -9.75
C LEU A 102 -6.44 -1.78 -9.49
N GLN A 103 -6.31 -2.65 -10.51
CA GLN A 103 -5.53 -3.87 -10.40
C GLN A 103 -4.05 -3.58 -10.15
N ASP A 104 -3.46 -2.63 -10.90
CA ASP A 104 -2.07 -2.22 -10.72
C ASP A 104 -1.81 -1.72 -9.28
N TYR A 105 -2.65 -0.82 -8.78
CA TYR A 105 -2.54 -0.31 -7.40
C TYR A 105 -2.74 -1.40 -6.35
N THR A 106 -3.69 -2.32 -6.57
CA THR A 106 -3.93 -3.45 -5.68
C THR A 106 -2.70 -4.35 -5.64
N HIS A 107 -2.09 -4.65 -6.79
CA HIS A 107 -0.90 -5.47 -6.86
C HIS A 107 0.29 -4.80 -6.16
N GLU A 108 0.53 -3.52 -6.43
CA GLU A 108 1.61 -2.75 -5.80
C GLU A 108 1.46 -2.69 -4.27
N PHE A 109 0.23 -2.46 -3.79
CA PHE A 109 -0.08 -2.46 -2.36
C PHE A 109 0.32 -3.78 -1.70
N HIS A 110 -0.17 -4.90 -2.24
CA HIS A 110 0.10 -6.23 -1.68
C HIS A 110 1.59 -6.59 -1.74
N LYS A 111 2.27 -6.23 -2.84
CA LYS A 111 3.71 -6.43 -2.98
C LYS A 111 4.48 -5.68 -1.91
N THR A 112 4.17 -4.40 -1.71
CA THR A 112 4.81 -3.56 -0.69
C THR A 112 4.51 -4.07 0.72
N LYS A 113 3.26 -4.50 0.97
CA LYS A 113 2.83 -5.04 2.25
C LYS A 113 3.56 -6.33 2.60
N ALA A 114 3.65 -7.26 1.64
CA ALA A 114 4.37 -8.51 1.81
C ALA A 114 5.87 -8.29 2.08
N ASN A 115 6.48 -7.33 1.38
CA ASN A 115 7.88 -6.96 1.62
C ASN A 115 8.10 -6.48 3.07
N PHE A 116 7.25 -5.58 3.56
CA PHE A 116 7.35 -5.09 4.94
C PHE A 116 7.24 -6.23 5.97
N VAL A 117 6.26 -7.12 5.81
CA VAL A 117 6.07 -8.26 6.71
C VAL A 117 7.31 -9.15 6.73
N ALA A 118 7.89 -9.45 5.56
CA ALA A 118 9.11 -10.24 5.46
C ALA A 118 10.31 -9.59 6.16
N ILE A 119 10.47 -8.26 6.04
CA ILE A 119 11.54 -7.53 6.71
C ILE A 119 11.34 -7.57 8.23
N ARG A 120 10.12 -7.33 8.71
CA ARG A 120 9.78 -7.38 10.13
C ARG A 120 10.00 -8.78 10.73
N GLU A 121 9.60 -9.83 10.01
CA GLU A 121 9.82 -11.22 10.45
C GLU A 121 11.33 -11.53 10.58
N ARG A 122 12.14 -11.06 9.64
CA ARG A 122 13.60 -11.18 9.72
C ARG A 122 14.17 -10.48 10.97
N GLU A 123 13.69 -9.29 11.31
CA GLU A 123 14.12 -8.57 12.51
C GLU A 123 13.74 -9.32 13.80
N ASN A 124 12.52 -9.86 13.87
CA ASN A 124 12.06 -10.64 15.02
C ASN A 124 12.93 -11.87 15.27
N LEU A 125 13.32 -12.58 14.19
CA LEU A 125 14.22 -13.74 14.28
C LEU A 125 15.62 -13.33 14.76
N MET A 126 16.19 -12.25 14.21
CA MET A 126 17.52 -11.74 14.60
C MET A 126 17.56 -11.22 16.04
N GLY A 127 16.48 -10.56 16.51
CA GLY A 127 16.34 -10.09 17.88
C GLY A 127 16.21 -11.23 18.90
N SER A 128 15.58 -12.34 18.51
CA SER A 128 15.48 -13.54 19.37
C SER A 128 16.83 -14.22 19.56
N VAL A 129 17.61 -14.38 18.49
CA VAL A 129 18.94 -15.04 18.55
C VAL A 129 19.91 -14.29 19.46
N ARG A 130 19.84 -12.95 19.53
CA ARG A 130 20.71 -12.18 20.44
C ARG A 130 20.38 -12.37 21.91
N LYS A 131 19.13 -12.67 22.27
CA LYS A 131 18.71 -12.91 23.66
C LYS A 131 19.09 -14.29 24.20
N ASP A 132 19.25 -15.28 23.33
CA ASP A 132 19.57 -16.66 23.72
C ASP A 132 21.08 -16.92 23.84
N ILE A 133 21.93 -15.94 23.49
CA ILE A 133 23.40 -16.04 23.52
C ILE A 133 24.01 -15.36 24.77
N GLU A 134 23.20 -14.63 25.56
CA GLU A 134 23.57 -14.09 26.88
C GLU A 134 23.11 -15.02 28.01
#